data_AF-A0A354GQF3-F1
#
_entry.id   AF-A0A354GQF3-F1
#
_cell.length_a   1.000
_cell.length_b   1.000
_cell.length_c   1.000
_cell.angle_alpha   90.00
_cell.angle_beta   90.00
_cell.angle_gamma   90.00
#
_symmetry.space_group_name_H-M   'P 1'
#
loop_
_entity.id
_entity.type
_entity.pdbx_description
1 polymer ?
#
loop_
_entity_poly.entity_id
_entity_poly.type
_entity_poly.pdbx_seq_one_letter_code
_entity_poly.pdbx_strand_id
1 'polypeptide(L)'
;MVITEWQDDARREGREEGRAEGRREGHRDSIRMILQARFLNPVPDDVATAIQAEVDSEEFGRWIDIAATADSLDAFRAAIRR
;
A
#
# COMPACT_ATOMS: atom_id res chain seq x y z
N MET A 1 -40.96 7.36 9.20
CA MET A 1 -40.10 6.20 9.49
C MET A 1 -38.82 6.39 8.68
N VAL A 2 -37.75 6.86 9.34
CA VAL A 2 -36.50 7.37 8.75
C VAL A 2 -35.55 6.20 8.51
N ILE A 3 -35.85 5.33 7.55
CA ILE A 3 -35.04 4.13 7.25
C ILE A 3 -34.18 4.35 5.99
N THR A 4 -34.56 5.27 5.10
CA THR A 4 -33.90 5.49 3.81
C THR A 4 -32.53 6.14 3.96
N GLU A 5 -32.40 7.13 4.84
CA GLU A 5 -31.17 7.91 5.01
C GLU A 5 -30.03 7.05 5.58
N TRP A 6 -30.30 6.25 6.62
CA TRP A 6 -29.32 5.34 7.23
C TRP A 6 -28.83 4.24 6.28
N GLN A 7 -29.69 3.74 5.38
CA GLN A 7 -29.29 2.74 4.39
C GLN A 7 -28.44 3.33 3.27
N ASP A 8 -28.68 4.57 2.89
CA ASP A 8 -27.90 5.26 1.86
C ASP A 8 -26.56 5.75 2.39
N ASP A 9 -26.49 6.16 3.66
CA ASP A 9 -25.22 6.46 4.35
C ASP A 9 -24.38 5.19 4.51
N ALA A 10 -24.94 4.09 5.03
CA ALA A 10 -24.21 2.82 5.18
C ALA A 10 -23.68 2.27 3.84
N ARG A 11 -24.44 2.41 2.75
CA ARG A 11 -23.99 2.03 1.39
C ARG A 11 -22.89 2.94 0.86
N ARG A 12 -22.88 4.21 1.25
CA ARG A 12 -21.84 5.18 0.84
C ARG A 12 -20.55 4.90 1.58
N GLU A 13 -20.62 4.76 2.89
CA GLU A 13 -19.52 4.39 3.77
C GLU A 13 -18.87 3.08 3.32
N GLY A 14 -19.64 2.00 3.13
CA GLY A 14 -19.09 0.73 2.67
C GLY A 14 -18.45 0.77 1.28
N ARG A 15 -18.90 1.66 0.39
CA ARG A 15 -18.28 1.88 -0.92
C ARG A 15 -17.01 2.73 -0.85
N GLU A 16 -16.90 3.63 0.11
CA GLU A 16 -15.72 4.45 0.34
C GLU A 16 -14.63 3.63 1.01
N GLU A 17 -14.97 2.86 2.05
CA GLU A 17 -14.09 1.91 2.73
C GLU A 17 -13.55 0.86 1.75
N GLY A 18 -14.41 0.23 0.95
CA GLY A 18 -13.98 -0.76 -0.04
C GLY A 18 -13.02 -0.20 -1.10
N ARG A 19 -13.21 1.07 -1.52
CA ARG A 19 -12.27 1.74 -2.44
C ARG A 19 -10.97 2.14 -1.76
N ALA A 20 -11.00 2.49 -0.48
CA ALA A 20 -9.79 2.79 0.28
C ALA A 20 -8.95 1.51 0.48
N GLU A 21 -9.59 0.41 0.85
CA GLU A 21 -8.93 -0.90 1.00
C GLU A 21 -8.33 -1.38 -0.33
N GLY A 22 -9.11 -1.36 -1.41
CA GLY A 22 -8.62 -1.79 -2.73
C GLY A 22 -7.44 -0.96 -3.26
N ARG A 23 -7.40 0.35 -2.94
CA ARG A 23 -6.24 1.19 -3.26
C ARG A 23 -5.02 0.80 -2.42
N ARG A 24 -5.20 0.57 -1.12
CA ARG A 24 -4.10 0.14 -0.23
C ARG A 24 -3.51 -1.19 -0.69
N GLU A 25 -4.34 -2.18 -0.99
CA GLU A 25 -3.89 -3.46 -1.54
C GLU A 25 -3.14 -3.30 -2.87
N GLY A 26 -3.69 -2.50 -3.80
CA GLY A 26 -3.04 -2.22 -5.08
C GLY A 26 -1.67 -1.54 -4.95
N HIS A 27 -1.51 -0.63 -3.99
CA HIS A 27 -0.21 -0.02 -3.71
C HIS A 27 0.80 -1.02 -3.15
N ARG A 28 0.39 -1.88 -2.21
CA ARG A 28 1.25 -2.93 -1.64
C ARG A 28 1.75 -3.89 -2.71
N ASP A 29 0.86 -4.33 -3.59
CA ASP A 29 1.22 -5.21 -4.69
C ASP A 29 2.14 -4.52 -5.70
N SER A 30 1.91 -3.24 -5.99
CA SER A 30 2.79 -2.45 -6.87
C SER A 30 4.21 -2.37 -6.33
N ILE A 31 4.37 -2.03 -5.04
CA ILE A 31 5.70 -1.97 -4.41
C ILE A 31 6.37 -3.35 -4.46
N ARG A 32 5.64 -4.42 -4.13
CA ARG A 32 6.16 -5.79 -4.19
C ARG A 32 6.63 -6.15 -5.60
N MET A 33 5.82 -5.88 -6.63
CA MET A 33 6.17 -6.15 -8.03
C MET A 33 7.42 -5.41 -8.47
N ILE A 34 7.56 -4.12 -8.11
CA ILE A 34 8.75 -3.33 -8.46
C ILE A 34 10.00 -3.89 -7.79
N LEU A 35 9.94 -4.20 -6.49
CA LEU A 35 11.07 -4.77 -5.75
C LEU A 35 11.47 -6.15 -6.32
N GLN A 36 10.48 -6.97 -6.70
CA GLN A 36 10.71 -8.26 -7.33
C GLN A 36 11.40 -8.14 -8.68
N ALA A 37 10.96 -7.18 -9.49
CA ALA A 37 11.50 -6.96 -10.83
C ALA A 37 12.92 -6.38 -10.79
N ARG A 38 13.21 -5.48 -9.85
CA ARG A 38 14.47 -4.74 -9.81
C ARG A 38 15.59 -5.44 -9.05
N PHE A 39 15.28 -6.05 -7.92
CA PHE A 39 16.32 -6.49 -6.98
C PHE A 39 16.33 -7.99 -6.80
N LEU A 40 15.21 -8.60 -6.40
CA LEU A 40 15.19 -10.00 -5.96
C LEU A 40 13.81 -10.61 -6.00
N ASN A 41 13.75 -11.90 -6.32
CA ASN A 41 12.63 -12.76 -5.99
C ASN A 41 13.13 -13.92 -5.10
N PRO A 42 12.64 -14.11 -3.86
CA PRO A 42 11.54 -13.39 -3.19
C PRO A 42 11.96 -12.09 -2.47
N VAL A 43 10.97 -11.22 -2.20
CA VAL A 43 11.13 -10.04 -1.33
C VAL A 43 11.32 -10.49 0.11
N PRO A 44 12.30 -9.95 0.85
CA PRO A 44 12.53 -10.31 2.23
C PRO A 44 11.35 -10.01 3.18
N ASP A 45 11.17 -10.87 4.18
CA ASP A 45 10.03 -10.82 5.11
C ASP A 45 9.94 -9.52 5.91
N ASP A 46 11.09 -8.93 6.27
CA ASP A 46 11.14 -7.65 6.98
C ASP A 46 10.54 -6.51 6.15
N VAL A 47 10.80 -6.51 4.85
CA VAL A 47 10.25 -5.54 3.89
C VAL A 47 8.79 -5.82 3.63
N ALA A 48 8.42 -7.09 3.42
CA ALA A 48 7.03 -7.48 3.22
C ALA A 48 6.15 -7.09 4.41
N THR A 49 6.66 -7.26 5.63
CA THR A 49 5.97 -6.86 6.87
C THR A 49 5.78 -5.34 6.94
N ALA A 50 6.80 -4.55 6.60
CA ALA A 50 6.69 -3.10 6.58
C ALA A 50 5.62 -2.61 5.58
N ILE A 51 5.60 -3.18 4.37
CA ILE A 51 4.60 -2.87 3.33
C ILE A 51 3.18 -3.20 3.79
N GLN A 52 3.01 -4.31 4.51
CA GLN A 52 1.70 -4.70 5.04
C GLN A 52 1.25 -3.86 6.24
N ALA A 53 2.18 -3.33 7.03
CA ALA A 53 1.88 -2.49 8.18
C ALA A 53 1.49 -1.05 7.78
N GLU A 54 1.96 -0.59 6.62
CA GLU A 54 1.64 0.76 6.13
C GLU A 54 0.16 0.90 5.74
N VAL A 55 -0.41 2.07 6.04
CA VAL A 55 -1.80 2.43 5.76
C VAL A 55 -1.94 3.83 5.14
N ASP A 56 -0.89 4.64 5.22
CA ASP A 56 -0.87 5.99 4.65
C ASP A 56 -0.68 5.94 3.12
N SER A 57 -1.61 6.59 2.41
CA SER A 57 -1.58 6.67 0.96
C SER A 57 -0.43 7.51 0.43
N GLU A 58 0.01 8.53 1.17
CA GLU A 58 1.17 9.35 0.78
C GLU A 58 2.47 8.56 0.91
N GLU A 59 2.62 7.80 2.00
CA GLU A 59 3.75 6.89 2.19
C GLU A 59 3.80 5.81 1.11
N PHE A 60 2.68 5.24 0.71
CA PHE A 60 2.64 4.32 -0.42
C PHE A 60 3.16 4.94 -1.72
N GLY A 61 2.76 6.17 -2.04
CA GLY A 61 3.27 6.90 -3.19
C GLY A 61 4.78 7.08 -3.11
N ARG A 62 5.27 7.55 -1.96
CA ARG A 62 6.70 7.73 -1.70
C ARG A 62 7.48 6.41 -1.84
N TRP A 63 6.95 5.31 -1.32
CA TRP A 63 7.61 4.01 -1.36
C TRP A 63 7.65 3.43 -2.77
N ILE A 64 6.63 3.68 -3.60
CA ILE A 64 6.65 3.30 -5.02
C ILE A 64 7.81 4.02 -5.74
N ASP A 65 7.95 5.34 -5.54
CA ASP A 65 9.01 6.12 -6.16
C ASP A 65 10.40 5.66 -5.72
N ILE A 66 10.58 5.38 -4.42
CA ILE A 66 11.83 4.84 -3.87
C ILE A 66 12.07 3.43 -4.42
N ALA A 67 11.06 2.55 -4.46
CA ALA A 67 11.20 1.21 -5.00
C ALA A 67 11.64 1.24 -6.47
N ALA A 68 11.18 2.22 -7.25
CA ALA A 68 11.54 2.40 -8.66
C ALA A 68 12.93 3.02 -8.88
N THR A 69 13.43 3.82 -7.93
CA THR A 69 14.66 4.63 -8.11
C THR A 69 15.84 4.20 -7.25
N ALA A 70 15.63 3.48 -6.15
CA ALA A 70 16.70 3.07 -5.24
C ALA A 70 17.81 2.28 -5.97
N ASP A 71 19.06 2.44 -5.56
CA ASP A 71 20.19 1.74 -6.19
C ASP A 71 20.28 0.26 -5.77
N SER A 72 19.67 -0.09 -4.62
CA SER A 72 19.66 -1.45 -4.08
C SER A 72 18.47 -1.69 -3.16
N LEU A 73 18.21 -2.96 -2.84
CA LEU A 73 17.19 -3.32 -1.85
C LEU A 73 17.51 -2.79 -0.45
N ASP A 74 18.78 -2.73 -0.06
CA ASP A 74 19.18 -2.19 1.24
C ASP A 74 19.00 -0.67 1.29
N ALA A 75 19.20 0.04 0.17
CA ALA A 75 18.89 1.46 0.09
C ALA A 75 17.38 1.72 0.24
N PHE A 76 16.53 0.89 -0.41
CA PHE A 76 15.08 0.93 -0.22
C PHE A 76 14.71 0.68 1.26
N ARG A 77 15.24 -0.39 1.86
CA ARG A 77 15.02 -0.74 3.28
C ARG A 77 15.38 0.40 4.24
N ALA A 78 16.51 1.06 4.01
CA ALA A 78 16.93 2.20 4.84
C ALA A 78 15.97 3.39 4.70
N ALA A 79 15.39 3.61 3.52
CA ALA A 79 14.51 4.73 3.24
C ALA A 79 13.08 4.58 3.79
N ILE A 80 12.61 3.35 4.02
CA ILE A 80 11.29 3.06 4.62
C ILE A 80 11.31 2.91 6.14
N ARG A 81 12.49 2.74 6.76
CA ARG A 81 12.67 2.62 8.23
C ARG A 81 12.91 3.95 8.95
N ARG A 82 12.73 5.06 8.25
CA ARG A 82 13.12 6.39 8.73
C ARG A 82 12.17 6.92 9.80
#